data_AF-A0A534AZ95-F1
#
_entry.id   AF-A0A534AZ95-F1
#
_cell.length_a   1.000
_cell.length_b   1.000
_cell.length_c   1.000
_cell.angle_alpha   90.00
_cell.angle_beta   90.00
_cell.angle_gamma   90.00
#
_symmetry.space_group_name_H-M   'P 1'
#
loop_
_entity.id
_entity.type
_entity.pdbx_description
1 polymer ?
#
loop_
_entity_poly.entity_id
_entity_poly.type
_entity_poly.pdbx_seq_one_letter_code
_entity_poly.pdbx_strand_id
1 'polypeptide(L)'
;PRSVPRFVRLLGSQFMAHPPLGDFLVQVTDPSHPLVRGIEPFTVNDELYLSELHGPNHVLLHTQYNGKAQRGFAEREWFSDEPRPVLYLHAHGKGKVLYFTLGHCRSRFDMQPFIAEYPGIERCSWQSPVYYEILARGIRWAARLDE
;
A
#
# COMPACT_ATOMS: atom_id res chain seq x y z
N PRO A 1 6.25 16.37 2.74
CA PRO A 1 6.03 15.35 1.68
C PRO A 1 6.19 15.89 0.24
N ARG A 2 5.62 17.05 -0.11
CA ARG A 2 5.42 17.54 -1.50
C ARG A 2 6.67 18.08 -2.25
N SER A 3 7.88 17.71 -1.84
CA SER A 3 9.13 18.20 -2.43
C SER A 3 9.66 17.37 -3.62
N VAL A 4 9.02 16.25 -3.97
CA VAL A 4 9.49 15.31 -5.01
C VAL A 4 8.45 15.07 -6.12
N PRO A 5 7.99 16.13 -6.82
CA PRO A 5 6.81 16.09 -7.70
C PRO A 5 6.96 15.15 -8.91
N ARG A 6 8.18 14.95 -9.43
CA ARG A 6 8.41 14.00 -10.54
C ARG A 6 8.25 12.55 -10.10
N PHE A 7 8.68 12.23 -8.88
CA PHE A 7 8.64 10.88 -8.35
C PHE A 7 7.21 10.45 -8.01
N VAL A 8 6.46 11.28 -7.29
CA VAL A 8 5.06 10.95 -6.93
C VAL A 8 4.13 10.86 -8.14
N ARG A 9 4.41 11.65 -9.20
CA ARG A 9 3.70 11.50 -10.48
C ARG A 9 4.10 10.25 -11.25
N LEU A 10 5.33 9.74 -11.08
CA LEU A 10 5.73 8.46 -11.66
C LEU A 10 5.05 7.30 -10.93
N LEU A 11 4.95 7.38 -9.60
CA LEU A 11 4.31 6.35 -8.78
C LEU A 11 2.78 6.34 -8.95
N GLY A 12 2.17 7.49 -9.23
CA GLY A 12 0.72 7.65 -9.28
C GLY A 12 0.07 7.95 -7.92
N SER A 13 0.87 8.04 -6.85
CA SER A 13 0.40 8.51 -5.55
C SER A 13 1.51 9.13 -4.71
N GLN A 14 1.10 9.80 -3.65
CA GLN A 14 1.94 10.33 -2.61
C GLN A 14 1.39 9.92 -1.24
N PHE A 15 2.21 9.26 -0.45
CA PHE A 15 1.89 9.01 0.95
C PHE A 15 1.75 10.34 1.73
N MET A 16 0.65 10.48 2.46
CA MET A 16 0.33 11.67 3.24
C MET A 16 0.26 11.37 4.74
N ALA A 17 -0.39 10.27 5.11
CA ALA A 17 -0.58 9.88 6.50
C ALA A 17 -0.94 8.39 6.63
N HIS A 18 -0.98 7.89 7.85
CA HIS A 18 -1.54 6.59 8.18
C HIS A 18 -2.30 6.66 9.53
N PRO A 19 -3.37 5.86 9.75
CA PRO A 19 -3.86 5.58 11.10
C PRO A 19 -2.84 4.72 11.87
N PRO A 20 -3.02 4.51 13.20
CA PRO A 20 -2.22 3.51 13.90
C PRO A 20 -2.23 2.16 13.18
N LEU A 21 -1.11 1.43 13.24
CA LEU A 21 -1.01 0.04 12.79
C LEU A 21 -2.20 -0.77 13.30
N GLY A 22 -2.83 -1.55 12.43
CA GLY A 22 -4.02 -2.29 12.78
C GLY A 22 -4.56 -3.14 11.66
N ASP A 23 -5.65 -3.84 11.97
CA ASP A 23 -6.33 -4.72 11.02
C ASP A 23 -7.25 -3.92 10.11
N PHE A 24 -7.21 -4.21 8.81
CA PHE A 24 -8.17 -3.69 7.86
C PHE A 24 -8.49 -4.72 6.77
N LEU A 25 -9.72 -4.63 6.25
CA LEU A 25 -10.18 -5.48 5.15
C LEU A 25 -9.68 -4.93 3.82
N VAL A 26 -8.96 -5.75 3.07
CA VAL A 26 -8.61 -5.50 1.67
C VAL A 26 -9.65 -6.18 0.78
N GLN A 27 -10.24 -5.40 -0.11
CA GLN A 27 -11.23 -5.82 -1.09
C GLN A 27 -10.63 -5.83 -2.50
N VAL A 28 -11.15 -6.69 -3.36
CA VAL A 28 -10.69 -6.83 -4.75
C VAL A 28 -11.53 -5.93 -5.66
N THR A 29 -10.88 -4.97 -6.33
CA THR A 29 -11.54 -4.00 -7.22
C THR A 29 -11.73 -4.58 -8.62
N ASP A 30 -10.73 -5.31 -9.13
CA ASP A 30 -10.76 -5.93 -10.46
C ASP A 30 -10.40 -7.42 -10.36
N PRO A 31 -11.36 -8.29 -10.03
CA PRO A 31 -11.11 -9.71 -9.80
C PRO A 31 -10.72 -10.47 -11.09
N SER A 32 -10.88 -9.86 -12.27
CA SER A 32 -10.50 -10.46 -13.54
C SER A 32 -9.01 -10.32 -13.84
N HIS A 33 -8.35 -9.32 -13.24
CA HIS A 33 -6.95 -9.00 -13.55
C HIS A 33 -6.00 -10.12 -13.09
N PRO A 34 -5.05 -10.58 -13.93
CA PRO A 34 -4.18 -11.72 -13.60
C PRO A 34 -3.44 -11.62 -12.26
N LEU A 35 -3.01 -10.42 -11.87
CA LEU A 35 -2.32 -10.17 -10.60
C LEU A 35 -3.17 -10.51 -9.36
N VAL A 36 -4.50 -10.45 -9.45
CA VAL A 36 -5.41 -10.67 -8.30
C VAL A 36 -6.49 -11.72 -8.58
N ARG A 37 -6.46 -12.37 -9.75
CA ARG A 37 -7.43 -13.41 -10.10
C ARG A 37 -7.42 -14.55 -9.08
N GLY A 38 -8.60 -14.87 -8.55
CA GLY A 38 -8.78 -15.91 -7.53
C GLY A 38 -8.33 -15.53 -6.12
N ILE A 39 -7.91 -14.27 -5.91
CA ILE A 39 -7.75 -13.73 -4.56
C ILE A 39 -9.13 -13.30 -4.07
N GLU A 40 -9.53 -13.78 -2.89
CA GLU A 40 -10.73 -13.33 -2.19
C GLU A 40 -10.40 -12.13 -1.29
N PRO A 41 -11.39 -11.32 -0.86
CA PRO A 41 -11.17 -10.30 0.16
C PRO A 41 -10.50 -10.89 1.41
N PHE A 42 -9.53 -10.18 1.97
CA PHE A 42 -8.73 -10.65 3.09
C PHE A 42 -8.46 -9.55 4.11
N THR A 43 -8.45 -9.89 5.39
CA THR A 43 -8.02 -8.98 6.45
C THR A 43 -6.51 -9.09 6.63
N VAL A 44 -5.85 -7.95 6.80
CA VAL A 44 -4.42 -7.90 7.08
C VAL A 44 -4.13 -6.91 8.19
N ASN A 45 -3.13 -7.22 9.01
CA ASN A 45 -2.55 -6.28 9.96
C ASN A 45 -1.40 -5.54 9.28
N ASP A 46 -1.52 -4.24 9.04
CA ASP A 46 -0.47 -3.43 8.40
C ASP A 46 -0.65 -1.93 8.66
N GLU A 47 0.28 -1.12 8.14
CA GLU A 47 0.20 0.33 8.11
C GLU A 47 -0.64 0.77 6.89
N LEU A 48 -1.88 1.19 7.13
CA LEU A 48 -2.77 1.66 6.05
C LEU A 48 -2.27 3.00 5.50
N TYR A 49 -2.01 3.07 4.20
CA TYR A 49 -1.53 4.29 3.55
C TYR A 49 -2.69 5.17 3.11
N LEU A 50 -2.75 6.39 3.64
CA LEU A 50 -3.62 7.46 3.19
C LEU A 50 -2.83 8.34 2.23
N SER A 51 -3.20 8.28 0.95
CA SER A 51 -2.41 8.87 -0.14
C SER A 51 -3.20 9.89 -0.94
N GLU A 52 -2.51 10.93 -1.39
CA GLU A 52 -2.96 11.79 -2.48
C GLU A 52 -2.69 11.06 -3.81
N LEU A 53 -3.68 10.96 -4.70
CA LEU A 53 -3.52 10.26 -5.99
C LEU A 53 -3.12 11.23 -7.10
N HIS A 54 -2.23 10.79 -8.00
CA HIS A 54 -1.73 11.58 -9.11
C HIS A 54 -2.06 10.92 -10.45
N GLY A 55 -3.26 11.22 -10.97
CA GLY A 55 -3.76 10.68 -12.23
C GLY A 55 -4.59 9.40 -12.06
N PRO A 56 -5.14 8.87 -13.16
CA PRO A 56 -5.94 7.66 -13.10
C PRO A 56 -5.04 6.46 -12.82
N ASN A 57 -5.36 5.73 -11.75
CA ASN A 57 -4.74 4.46 -11.40
C ASN A 57 -5.73 3.34 -11.69
N HIS A 58 -5.27 2.27 -12.33
CA HIS A 58 -6.05 1.04 -12.45
C HIS A 58 -5.91 0.28 -11.14
N VAL A 59 -6.86 0.52 -10.23
CA VAL A 59 -6.88 -0.07 -8.89
C VAL A 59 -7.27 -1.55 -8.98
N LEU A 60 -6.46 -2.41 -8.39
CA LEU A 60 -6.66 -3.86 -8.34
C LEU A 60 -7.18 -4.30 -6.96
N LEU A 61 -6.66 -3.69 -5.89
CA LEU A 61 -7.10 -3.90 -4.51
C LEU A 61 -7.32 -2.55 -3.83
N HIS A 62 -8.33 -2.46 -2.96
CA HIS A 62 -8.59 -1.28 -2.14
C HIS A 62 -9.00 -1.67 -0.72
N THR A 63 -9.02 -0.70 0.17
CA THR A 63 -9.65 -0.79 1.50
C THR A 63 -10.55 0.41 1.72
N GLN A 64 -11.34 0.38 2.80
CA GLN A 64 -12.17 1.50 3.22
C GLN A 64 -11.59 2.11 4.48
N TYR A 65 -11.50 3.45 4.49
CA TYR A 65 -11.06 4.18 5.68
C TYR A 65 -11.71 5.56 5.75
N ASN A 66 -12.44 5.77 6.84
CA ASN A 66 -13.10 7.01 7.17
C ASN A 66 -12.79 7.32 8.65
N GLY A 67 -11.85 8.23 8.90
CA GLY A 67 -11.34 8.46 10.25
C GLY A 67 -10.14 9.41 10.34
N LYS A 68 -9.48 9.40 11.50
CA LYS A 68 -8.31 10.25 11.77
C LYS A 68 -7.01 9.47 11.69
N ALA A 69 -6.05 10.01 10.96
CA ALA A 69 -4.68 9.52 10.97
C ALA A 69 -4.02 9.65 12.36
N GLN A 70 -2.91 8.93 12.55
CA GLN A 70 -2.07 9.04 13.74
C GLN A 70 -1.58 10.48 13.96
N ARG A 71 -1.25 10.80 15.21
CA ARG A 71 -0.66 12.11 15.55
C ARG A 71 0.68 12.28 14.83
N GLY A 72 0.98 13.51 14.41
CA GLY A 72 2.25 13.88 13.78
C GLY A 72 2.15 14.19 12.27
N PHE A 73 1.06 13.82 11.61
CA PHE A 73 0.80 14.21 10.22
C PHE A 73 0.14 15.59 10.13
N ALA A 74 0.36 16.32 9.03
CA ALA A 74 -0.34 17.57 8.75
C ALA A 74 -1.78 17.30 8.28
N GLU A 75 -1.95 16.33 7.37
CA GLU A 75 -3.24 15.87 6.86
C GLU A 75 -3.82 14.76 7.74
N ARG A 76 -4.58 15.14 8.78
CA ARG A 76 -5.08 14.18 9.79
C ARG A 76 -6.53 13.78 9.64
N GLU A 77 -7.36 14.60 9.01
CA GLU A 77 -8.79 14.36 8.88
C GLU A 77 -9.07 13.69 7.53
N TRP A 78 -9.46 12.41 7.54
CA TRP A 78 -9.73 11.62 6.34
C TRP A 78 -11.16 11.07 6.38
N PHE A 79 -12.12 11.98 6.41
CA PHE A 79 -13.55 11.66 6.45
C PHE A 79 -14.13 11.65 5.03
N SER A 80 -14.09 10.49 4.39
CA SER A 80 -14.61 10.27 3.04
C SER A 80 -14.82 8.77 2.84
N ASP A 81 -15.88 8.41 2.13
CA ASP A 81 -16.19 7.02 1.75
C ASP A 81 -15.50 6.59 0.45
N GLU A 82 -14.60 7.43 -0.08
CA GLU A 82 -13.77 7.04 -1.22
C GLU A 82 -12.84 5.88 -0.84
N PRO A 83 -12.72 4.86 -1.71
CA PRO A 83 -11.85 3.73 -1.47
C PRO A 83 -10.38 4.17 -1.43
N ARG A 84 -9.59 3.54 -0.56
CA ARG A 84 -8.13 3.74 -0.47
C ARG A 84 -7.42 2.66 -1.27
N PRO A 85 -6.71 3.00 -2.38
CA PRO A 85 -5.99 2.00 -3.16
C PRO A 85 -4.89 1.31 -2.35
N VAL A 86 -4.83 -0.01 -2.44
CA VAL A 86 -3.81 -0.86 -1.80
C VAL A 86 -2.84 -1.43 -2.82
N LEU A 87 -3.37 -1.89 -3.96
CA LEU A 87 -2.59 -2.35 -5.11
C LEU A 87 -3.15 -1.73 -6.38
N TYR A 88 -2.30 -1.10 -7.18
CA TYR A 88 -2.74 -0.47 -8.42
C TYR A 88 -1.63 -0.39 -9.47
N LEU A 89 -2.05 -0.24 -10.73
CA LEU A 89 -1.18 0.03 -11.86
C LEU A 89 -1.29 1.51 -12.26
N HIS A 90 -0.15 2.19 -12.36
CA HIS A 90 -0.05 3.54 -12.89
C HIS A 90 0.65 3.53 -14.25
N ALA A 91 0.03 4.11 -15.28
CA ALA A 91 0.62 4.17 -16.62
C ALA A 91 1.66 5.29 -16.72
N HIS A 92 2.83 4.98 -17.28
CA HIS A 92 3.88 5.98 -17.52
C HIS A 92 4.61 5.71 -18.83
N GLY A 93 4.39 6.58 -19.82
CA GLY A 93 4.95 6.42 -21.17
C GLY A 93 4.46 5.11 -21.81
N LYS A 94 5.41 4.25 -22.20
CA LYS A 94 5.11 2.91 -22.75
C LYS A 94 5.01 1.81 -21.68
N GLY A 95 5.26 2.15 -20.42
CA GLY A 95 5.31 1.20 -19.31
C GLY A 95 4.24 1.47 -18.27
N LYS A 96 4.29 0.69 -17.19
CA LYS A 96 3.44 0.85 -16.01
C LYS A 96 4.25 0.63 -14.74
N VAL A 97 3.87 1.30 -13.67
CA VAL A 97 4.35 1.04 -12.30
C VAL A 97 3.27 0.22 -11.59
N LEU A 98 3.66 -0.91 -11.00
CA LEU A 98 2.83 -1.64 -10.05
C LEU A 98 3.19 -1.14 -8.64
N TYR A 99 2.23 -0.53 -7.95
CA TYR A 99 2.42 -0.01 -6.61
C TYR A 99 1.60 -0.83 -5.63
N PHE A 100 2.25 -1.38 -4.60
CA PHE A 100 1.64 -2.17 -3.54
C PHE A 100 1.99 -1.53 -2.19
N THR A 101 0.98 -1.08 -1.44
CA THR A 101 1.20 -0.32 -0.19
C THR A 101 1.55 -1.22 1.00
N LEU A 102 1.24 -2.52 0.92
CA LEU A 102 1.47 -3.46 2.02
C LEU A 102 2.95 -3.84 2.15
N GLY A 103 3.36 -4.16 3.36
CA GLY A 103 4.70 -4.67 3.66
C GLY A 103 5.42 -3.91 4.78
N HIS A 104 4.71 -3.24 5.69
CA HIS A 104 5.35 -2.67 6.87
C HIS A 104 6.11 -3.77 7.61
N CYS A 105 7.33 -3.46 8.02
CA CYS A 105 8.12 -4.31 8.88
C CYS A 105 8.99 -3.40 9.74
N ARG A 106 9.01 -3.69 11.04
CA ARG A 106 9.82 -2.94 11.98
C ARG A 106 10.43 -3.88 12.99
N SER A 107 11.73 -3.71 13.20
CA SER A 107 12.57 -4.55 14.01
C SER A 107 13.41 -3.68 14.96
N ARG A 108 14.29 -4.34 15.72
CA ARG A 108 15.04 -3.78 16.84
C ARG A 108 15.71 -2.44 16.53
N PHE A 109 16.27 -2.23 15.35
CA PHE A 109 17.10 -1.05 15.06
C PHE A 109 16.48 -0.03 14.08
N ASP A 110 15.25 -0.27 13.61
CA ASP A 110 14.66 0.54 12.54
C ASP A 110 14.20 1.94 12.98
N MET A 111 14.10 2.19 14.30
CA MET A 111 13.66 3.47 14.86
C MET A 111 14.82 4.35 15.35
N GLN A 112 16.07 4.00 15.05
CA GLN A 112 17.21 4.83 15.41
C GLN A 112 17.25 6.13 14.57
N PRO A 113 17.69 7.27 15.14
CA PRO A 113 18.19 7.44 16.51
C PRO A 113 17.08 7.75 17.54
N PHE A 114 15.80 7.76 17.15
CA PHE A 114 14.69 8.14 18.03
C PHE A 114 14.47 7.17 19.19
N ILE A 115 14.67 5.87 18.93
CA ILE A 115 14.60 4.79 19.92
C ILE A 115 15.83 3.90 19.70
N ALA A 116 16.60 3.64 20.75
CA ALA A 116 17.81 2.83 20.66
C ALA A 116 17.50 1.40 20.22
N GLU A 117 16.47 0.79 20.80
CA GLU A 117 15.97 -0.54 20.45
C GLU A 117 14.44 -0.57 20.50
N TYR A 118 13.80 -0.92 19.39
CA TYR A 118 12.35 -1.09 19.34
C TYR A 118 11.93 -2.37 20.11
N PRO A 119 10.90 -2.32 20.98
CA PRO A 119 10.63 -3.36 21.95
C PRO A 119 10.03 -4.66 21.38
N GLY A 120 9.63 -4.68 20.10
CA GLY A 120 9.03 -5.85 19.46
C GLY A 120 9.42 -5.96 17.98
N ILE A 121 9.08 -7.08 17.36
CA ILE A 121 9.17 -7.24 15.90
C ILE A 121 7.76 -7.17 15.34
N GLU A 122 7.52 -6.21 14.47
CA GLU A 122 6.28 -6.08 13.71
C GLU A 122 6.50 -6.61 12.31
N ARG A 123 5.83 -7.72 11.98
CA ARG A 123 5.90 -8.34 10.65
C ARG A 123 4.70 -8.02 9.77
N CYS A 124 3.57 -7.57 10.34
CA CYS A 124 2.40 -7.12 9.59
C CYS A 124 2.03 -8.06 8.41
N SER A 125 1.88 -7.53 7.19
CA SER A 125 1.57 -8.30 5.98
C SER A 125 2.56 -9.42 5.66
N TRP A 126 3.79 -9.39 6.18
CA TRP A 126 4.75 -10.48 6.03
C TRP A 126 4.36 -11.78 6.75
N GLN A 127 3.23 -11.78 7.47
CA GLN A 127 2.60 -12.99 8.03
C GLN A 127 1.44 -13.50 7.16
N SER A 128 1.02 -12.74 6.14
CA SER A 128 -0.12 -13.09 5.28
C SER A 128 0.33 -13.91 4.07
N PRO A 129 -0.17 -15.15 3.88
CA PRO A 129 0.14 -15.92 2.67
C PRO A 129 -0.42 -15.24 1.40
N VAL A 130 -1.53 -14.52 1.52
CA VAL A 130 -2.13 -13.76 0.41
C VAL A 130 -1.21 -12.62 -0.03
N TYR A 131 -0.53 -11.95 0.93
CA TYR A 131 0.47 -10.94 0.61
C TYR A 131 1.64 -11.52 -0.20
N TYR A 132 2.19 -12.67 0.22
CA TYR A 132 3.28 -13.32 -0.52
C TYR A 132 2.86 -13.75 -1.93
N GLU A 133 1.65 -14.26 -2.09
CA GLU A 133 1.12 -14.65 -3.41
C GLU A 133 1.04 -13.45 -4.35
N ILE A 134 0.46 -12.33 -3.90
CA ILE A 134 0.36 -11.11 -4.70
C ILE A 134 1.76 -10.53 -5.00
N LEU A 135 2.66 -10.52 -4.01
CA LEU A 135 4.04 -10.07 -4.17
C LEU A 135 4.78 -10.89 -5.22
N ALA A 136 4.67 -12.22 -5.16
CA ALA A 136 5.27 -13.13 -6.13
C ALA A 136 4.72 -12.89 -7.54
N ARG A 137 3.40 -12.75 -7.69
CA ARG A 137 2.77 -12.38 -8.98
C ARG A 137 3.27 -11.04 -9.50
N GLY A 138 3.40 -10.04 -8.63
CA GLY A 138 3.94 -8.72 -8.98
C GLY A 138 5.38 -8.77 -9.49
N ILE A 139 6.25 -9.55 -8.83
CA ILE A 139 7.63 -9.77 -9.26
C ILE A 139 7.67 -10.46 -10.63
N ARG A 140 6.89 -11.53 -10.82
CA ARG A 140 6.81 -12.23 -12.11
C ARG A 140 6.33 -11.34 -13.24
N TRP A 141 5.29 -10.54 -12.98
CA TRP A 141 4.76 -9.56 -13.92
C TRP A 141 5.81 -8.51 -14.30
N ALA A 142 6.51 -7.94 -13.31
CA ALA A 142 7.55 -6.94 -13.56
C ALA A 142 8.75 -7.53 -14.34
N ALA A 143 9.06 -8.80 -14.10
CA ALA A 143 10.11 -9.54 -14.79
C ALA A 143 9.67 -10.16 -16.13
N ARG A 144 8.40 -10.00 -16.53
CA ARG A 144 7.80 -10.56 -17.76
C ARG A 144 8.00 -12.08 -17.88
N LEU A 145 7.89 -12.80 -16.76
CA LEU A 145 8.11 -14.25 -16.73
C LEU A 145 6.91 -15.08 -17.23
N ASP A 146 5.80 -14.41 -17.51
CA ASP A 146 4.55 -15.01 -18.00
C ASP A 146 4.21 -14.56 -19.44
N GLU A 147 5.15 -13.86 -20.11
CA GLU A 147 5.12 -13.49 -21.53
C GLU A 147 5.95 -14.49 -22.35
#